data_AF-A0AAW0C2M1-F1
#
_entry.id   AF-A0AAW0C2M1-F1
#
_cell.length_a   1.000
_cell.length_b   1.000
_cell.length_c   1.000
_cell.angle_alpha   90.00
_cell.angle_beta   90.00
_cell.angle_gamma   90.00
#
_symmetry.space_group_name_H-M   'P 1'
#
loop_
_entity.id
_entity.type
_entity.pdbx_description
1 polymer ?
#
loop_
_entity_poly.entity_id
_entity_poly.type
_entity_poly.pdbx_seq_one_letter_code
_entity_poly.pdbx_strand_id
1 'polypeptide(L)'
;MAVDADDVTKQMYKAKLVARDEHIKESWVKAMEVRLVREELEKCRKGEGSNAMENCRWLAEKYTQMLQDNKIKGYKTIERP
;
A
#
# COMPACT_ATOMS: atom_id res chain seq x y z
N MET A 1 3.99 -42.63 2.20
CA MET A 1 3.96 -41.48 1.27
C MET A 1 5.23 -40.69 1.50
N ALA A 2 6.26 -40.92 0.70
CA ALA A 2 7.51 -40.16 0.79
C ALA A 2 7.33 -38.91 -0.06
N VAL A 3 7.34 -37.73 0.56
CA VAL A 3 7.42 -36.47 -0.18
C VAL A 3 8.90 -36.28 -0.48
N ASP A 4 9.29 -36.42 -1.74
CA ASP A 4 10.68 -36.23 -2.16
C ASP A 4 11.15 -34.82 -1.76
N ALA A 5 12.39 -34.69 -1.27
CA ALA A 5 12.95 -33.43 -0.77
C ALA A 5 12.89 -32.29 -1.82
N ASP A 6 12.93 -32.65 -3.10
CA ASP A 6 12.75 -31.75 -4.23
C ASP A 6 11.32 -31.17 -4.33
N ASP A 7 10.30 -31.96 -3.99
CA ASP A 7 8.90 -31.50 -3.99
C ASP A 7 8.66 -30.50 -2.85
N VAL A 8 9.19 -30.79 -1.66
CA VAL A 8 9.15 -29.86 -0.52
C VAL A 8 9.82 -28.53 -0.87
N THR A 9 10.99 -28.58 -1.51
CA THR A 9 11.72 -27.36 -1.92
C THR A 9 10.93 -26.55 -2.95
N LYS A 10 10.30 -27.20 -3.92
CA LYS A 10 9.42 -26.55 -4.90
C LYS A 10 8.21 -25.90 -4.26
N GLN A 11 7.57 -26.57 -3.29
CA GLN A 11 6.42 -26.01 -2.56
C GLN A 11 6.81 -24.77 -1.75
N MET A 12 7.95 -24.81 -1.05
CA MET A 12 8.46 -23.65 -0.32
C MET A 12 8.78 -22.46 -1.24
N TYR A 13 9.36 -22.72 -2.41
CA TYR A 13 9.62 -21.68 -3.40
C TYR A 13 8.33 -21.04 -3.93
N LYS A 14 7.31 -21.87 -4.24
CA LYS A 14 5.99 -21.36 -4.64
C LYS A 14 5.36 -20.50 -3.55
N ALA A 15 5.41 -20.93 -2.29
CA ALA A 15 4.89 -20.16 -1.16
C ALA A 15 5.58 -18.78 -1.03
N LYS A 16 6.91 -18.72 -1.23
CA LYS A 16 7.64 -17.45 -1.26
C LYS A 16 7.16 -16.53 -2.39
N LEU A 17 6.94 -17.06 -3.58
CA LEU A 17 6.43 -16.26 -4.71
C LEU A 17 5.04 -15.69 -4.42
N VAL A 18 4.14 -16.49 -3.83
CA VAL A 18 2.80 -16.04 -3.42
C VAL A 18 2.89 -14.90 -2.41
N ALA A 19 3.68 -15.07 -1.34
CA ALA A 19 3.84 -14.04 -0.32
C ALA A 19 4.42 -12.72 -0.89
N ARG A 20 5.35 -12.80 -1.84
CA ARG A 20 5.90 -11.63 -2.54
C ARG A 20 4.84 -10.92 -3.36
N ASP A 21 4.04 -11.67 -4.10
CA ASP A 21 2.98 -11.13 -4.95
C ASP A 21 1.87 -10.46 -4.14
N GLU A 22 1.43 -11.10 -3.05
CA GLU A 22 0.46 -10.55 -2.10
C GLU A 22 0.96 -9.22 -1.50
N HIS A 23 2.22 -9.17 -1.02
CA HIS A 23 2.80 -7.95 -0.48
C HIS A 23 2.85 -6.79 -1.49
N ILE A 24 3.20 -7.09 -2.74
CA ILE A 24 3.24 -6.10 -3.81
C ILE A 24 1.81 -5.60 -4.11
N LYS A 25 0.84 -6.50 -4.22
CA LYS A 25 -0.57 -6.15 -4.44
C LYS A 25 -1.11 -5.24 -3.36
N GLU A 26 -0.89 -5.58 -2.09
CA GLU A 26 -1.30 -4.74 -0.96
C GLU A 26 -0.62 -3.36 -0.99
N SER A 27 0.66 -3.31 -1.33
CA SER A 27 1.39 -2.04 -1.47
C SER A 27 0.77 -1.15 -2.56
N TRP A 28 0.33 -1.73 -3.68
CA TRP A 28 -0.38 -1.00 -4.73
C TRP A 28 -1.78 -0.56 -4.31
N VAL A 29 -2.53 -1.39 -3.57
CA VAL A 29 -3.84 -1.00 -3.01
C VAL A 29 -3.68 0.22 -2.11
N LYS A 30 -2.72 0.20 -1.19
CA LYS A 30 -2.43 1.34 -0.30
C LYS A 30 -2.03 2.61 -1.08
N ALA A 31 -1.29 2.46 -2.17
CA ALA A 31 -0.97 3.58 -3.05
C ALA A 31 -2.22 4.15 -3.76
N MET A 32 -3.16 3.29 -4.15
CA MET A 32 -4.44 3.72 -4.73
C MET A 32 -5.33 4.44 -3.70
N GLU A 33 -5.32 4.00 -2.44
CA GLU A 33 -6.03 4.70 -1.37
C GLU A 33 -5.51 6.13 -1.18
N VAL A 34 -4.18 6.33 -1.21
CA VAL A 34 -3.55 7.65 -1.14
C VAL A 34 -4.03 8.54 -2.29
N ARG A 35 -4.15 7.98 -3.51
CA ARG A 35 -4.64 8.71 -4.69
C ARG A 35 -6.09 9.16 -4.52
N LEU A 36 -6.95 8.31 -4.00
CA LEU A 36 -8.36 8.66 -3.73
C LEU A 36 -8.46 9.81 -2.72
N VAL A 37 -7.68 9.77 -1.64
CA VAL A 37 -7.66 10.86 -0.64
C VAL A 37 -7.15 12.17 -1.26
N ARG A 38 -6.15 12.11 -2.13
CA ARG A 38 -5.66 13.28 -2.87
C ARG A 38 -6.75 13.87 -3.76
N GLU A 39 -7.45 13.05 -4.54
CA GLU A 39 -8.52 13.50 -5.43
C GLU A 39 -9.65 14.17 -4.64
N GLU A 40 -10.01 13.61 -3.48
CA GLU A 40 -11.03 14.19 -2.62
C GLU A 40 -10.57 15.51 -1.98
N LEU A 41 -9.29 15.61 -1.57
CA LEU A 41 -8.69 16.86 -1.11
C LEU A 41 -8.70 17.94 -2.21
N GLU A 42 -8.41 17.58 -3.46
CA GLU A 42 -8.48 18.49 -4.60
C GLU A 42 -9.90 19.00 -4.86
N LYS A 43 -10.93 18.13 -4.73
CA LYS A 43 -12.33 18.55 -4.82
C LYS A 43 -12.72 19.48 -3.67
N CYS A 44 -12.36 19.14 -2.43
CA CYS A 44 -12.65 19.96 -1.25
C CYS A 44 -12.06 21.37 -1.42
N ARG A 45 -10.79 21.47 -1.83
CA ARG A 45 -10.14 22.77 -2.07
C ARG A 45 -10.83 23.59 -3.15
N LYS A 46 -11.30 22.95 -4.23
CA LYS A 46 -12.05 23.63 -5.30
C LYS A 46 -13.44 24.10 -4.85
N GLY A 47 -14.10 23.33 -3.99
CA GLY A 47 -15.44 23.66 -3.47
C GLY A 47 -15.43 24.75 -2.39
N GLU A 48 -14.49 24.68 -1.46
CA GLU A 48 -14.44 25.56 -0.28
C GLU A 48 -13.77 26.91 -0.54
N GLY A 49 -12.94 27.02 -1.59
CA GLY A 49 -12.24 28.27 -1.93
C GLY A 49 -11.37 28.78 -0.77
N SER A 50 -11.70 29.96 -0.23
CA SER A 50 -10.97 30.57 0.89
C SER A 50 -11.10 29.80 2.20
N ASN A 51 -12.18 29.01 2.38
CA ASN A 51 -12.42 28.24 3.61
C ASN A 51 -11.68 26.89 3.62
N ALA A 52 -10.96 26.57 2.55
CA ALA A 52 -10.30 25.28 2.39
C ALA A 52 -9.27 24.98 3.49
N MET A 53 -8.72 26.00 4.15
CA MET A 53 -7.73 25.82 5.22
C MET A 53 -8.33 25.17 6.47
N GLU A 54 -9.58 25.49 6.80
CA GLU A 54 -10.29 24.92 7.95
C GLU A 54 -11.05 23.66 7.54
N ASN A 55 -11.85 23.74 6.48
CA ASN A 55 -12.78 22.67 6.10
C ASN A 55 -12.08 21.44 5.50
N CYS A 56 -10.95 21.62 4.80
CA CYS A 56 -10.19 20.52 4.18
C CYS A 56 -8.98 20.07 5.01
N ARG A 57 -8.78 20.62 6.22
CA ARG A 57 -7.61 20.34 7.05
C ARG A 57 -7.41 18.86 7.35
N TRP A 58 -8.49 18.19 7.75
CA TRP A 58 -8.46 16.76 8.10
C TRP A 58 -8.07 15.88 6.89
N LEU A 59 -8.48 16.24 5.68
CA LEU A 59 -8.06 15.56 4.45
C LEU A 59 -6.59 15.78 4.16
N ALA A 60 -6.08 17.00 4.38
CA ALA A 60 -4.67 17.32 4.21
C ALA A 60 -3.78 16.57 5.22
N GLU A 61 -4.19 16.51 6.49
CA GLU A 61 -3.51 15.75 7.53
C GLU A 61 -3.51 14.24 7.21
N LYS A 62 -4.69 13.69 6.84
CA LYS A 62 -4.81 12.29 6.42
C LYS A 62 -3.93 11.97 5.21
N TYR A 63 -3.95 12.81 4.17
CA TYR A 63 -3.12 12.62 2.99
C TYR A 63 -1.63 12.61 3.35
N THR A 64 -1.20 13.54 4.20
CA THR A 64 0.19 13.65 4.65
C THR A 64 0.62 12.42 5.44
N GLN A 65 -0.23 11.93 6.35
CA GLN A 65 0.04 10.70 7.11
C GLN A 65 0.17 9.49 6.17
N MET A 66 -0.77 9.33 5.24
CA MET A 66 -0.76 8.22 4.29
C MET A 66 0.46 8.27 3.35
N LEU A 67 0.96 9.44 2.97
CA LEU A 67 2.20 9.55 2.19
C LEU A 67 3.44 9.02 2.94
N GLN A 68 3.44 9.06 4.26
CA GLN A 68 4.53 8.53 5.08
C GLN A 68 4.41 7.00 5.23
N ASP A 69 3.19 6.53 5.53
CA ASP A 69 2.93 5.13 5.88
C ASP A 69 2.78 4.20 4.68
N ASN A 70 2.11 4.67 3.62
CA ASN A 70 1.70 3.85 2.47
C ASN A 70 2.69 3.87 1.31
N LYS A 71 3.97 4.12 1.58
CA LYS A 71 5.02 4.06 0.54
C LYS A 71 5.11 2.63 0.00
N ILE A 72 5.16 2.51 -1.33
CA ILE A 72 5.40 1.23 -1.99
C ILE A 72 6.80 0.74 -1.59
N LYS A 73 6.84 -0.36 -0.84
CA LYS A 73 8.08 -1.05 -0.47
C LYS A 73 8.19 -2.32 -1.30
N GLY A 74 9.39 -2.64 -1.77
CA GLY A 74 9.62 -3.88 -2.51
C GLY A 74 9.59 -5.10 -1.59
N TYR A 75 9.27 -6.28 -2.13
CA TYR A 75 9.14 -7.53 -1.36
C TYR A 75 10.37 -7.93 -0.53
N LYS A 76 11.54 -7.34 -0.78
CA LYS A 76 12.75 -7.60 0.02
C LYS A 76 12.59 -7.21 1.49
N THR A 77 11.59 -6.39 1.85
CA THR A 77 11.27 -6.02 3.23
C THR A 77 10.66 -7.17 4.03
N ILE A 78 9.93 -8.10 3.39
CA ILE A 78 9.32 -9.25 4.06
C ILE A 78 10.22 -10.50 4.09
N GLU A 79 11.34 -10.46 3.37
CA GLU A 79 12.32 -11.56 3.32
C GLU A 79 13.58 -11.32 4.15
N ARG A 80 13.76 -10.09 4.64
CA ARG A 80 14.86 -9.74 5.52
C ARG A 80 14.42 -10.03 6.97
N PRO A 81 15.08 -10.95 7.70
CA PRO A 81 14.84 -11.16 9.13
C PRO A 81 15.17 -9.92 9.96
#